data_AF-A0A183VA22-F1
#
_entry.id   AF-A0A183VA22-F1
#
_cell.length_a   1.000
_cell.length_b   1.000
_cell.length_c   1.000
_cell.angle_alpha   90.00
_cell.angle_beta   90.00
_cell.angle_gamma   90.00
#
_symmetry.space_group_name_H-M   'P 1'
#
loop_
_entity.id
_entity.type
_entity.pdbx_description
1 polymer ?
#
loop_
_entity_poly.entity_id
_entity_poly.type
_entity_poly.pdbx_seq_one_letter_code
_entity_poly.pdbx_strand_id
1 'polypeptide(L)'
;MRLSICARGTLLHLCAVTIAIIVLSVIRWAVPSLSGIHKVFPSNVSEHLSVNEFNAWRTEQANGVIARFSNLLLLSYSQQNSHGTEAESAVNVVIVASGREGYFLTQVVAALLELQNTSTLDAAISICDVSETSNDEIDRISQIVPRIKIRSPYLHDYGSYEGRIAKESNDYWLCMNATHNSRYLLLIEDDAVPVPAFGHLLHSIVQRMDSDQKIDFIKLYHPGYLRKLPYYFQVIAALSRLPFQSNFNAGGVERVL
;
A
#
# COMPACT_ATOMS: atom_id res chain seq x y z
N MET A 1 43.62 21.84 33.59
CA MET A 1 43.97 21.10 32.35
C MET A 1 42.98 19.99 31.92
N ARG A 2 41.92 19.68 32.69
CA ARG A 2 40.95 18.61 32.34
C ARG A 2 39.71 19.07 31.52
N LEU A 3 39.32 20.35 31.56
CA LEU A 3 38.17 20.87 30.79
C LEU A 3 38.42 20.99 29.28
N SER A 4 39.66 21.22 28.85
CA SER A 4 40.01 21.39 27.41
C SER A 4 39.92 20.09 26.60
N ILE A 5 40.13 18.93 27.25
CA ILE A 5 40.12 17.62 26.59
C ILE A 5 38.66 17.15 26.36
N CYS A 6 37.76 17.45 27.30
CA CYS A 6 36.35 17.08 27.19
C CYS A 6 35.62 17.89 26.09
N ALA A 7 35.95 19.18 25.94
CA ALA A 7 35.41 20.05 24.89
C ALA A 7 35.89 19.68 23.46
N ARG A 8 37.10 19.12 23.32
CA ARG A 8 37.60 18.63 22.02
C ARG A 8 36.92 17.34 21.58
N GLY A 9 36.64 16.43 22.52
CA GLY A 9 35.93 15.18 22.22
C GLY A 9 34.49 15.40 21.77
N THR A 10 33.77 16.33 22.40
CA THR A 10 32.40 16.68 22.01
C THR A 10 32.32 17.38 20.66
N LEU A 11 33.27 18.27 20.35
CA LEU A 11 33.33 18.96 19.05
C LEU A 11 33.61 17.97 17.89
N LEU A 12 34.51 17.00 18.10
CA LEU A 12 34.81 15.94 17.13
C LEU A 12 33.60 15.03 16.87
N HIS A 13 32.83 14.69 17.92
CA HIS A 13 31.59 13.93 17.75
C HIS A 13 30.50 14.72 17.02
N LEU A 14 30.32 16.00 17.34
CA LEU A 14 29.40 16.86 16.61
C LEU A 14 29.76 16.96 15.12
N CYS A 15 31.03 17.20 14.79
CA CYS A 15 31.47 17.21 13.39
C CYS A 15 31.25 15.87 12.69
N ALA A 16 31.55 14.74 13.33
CA ALA A 16 31.33 13.42 12.74
C ALA A 16 29.84 13.14 12.47
N VAL A 17 28.95 13.52 13.41
CA VAL A 17 27.51 13.40 13.23
C VAL A 17 27.01 14.31 12.11
N THR A 18 27.47 15.56 12.04
CA THR A 18 27.08 16.49 10.97
C THR A 18 27.56 16.00 9.60
N ILE A 19 28.79 15.50 9.50
CA ILE A 19 29.32 14.92 8.25
C ILE A 19 28.50 13.68 7.87
N ALA A 20 28.19 12.79 8.82
CA ALA A 20 27.36 11.62 8.55
C ALA A 20 25.95 12.00 8.06
N ILE A 21 25.32 13.02 8.67
CA ILE A 21 24.03 13.55 8.22
C ILE A 21 24.13 14.10 6.80
N ILE A 22 25.14 14.94 6.51
CA ILE A 22 25.34 15.52 5.18
C ILE A 22 25.56 14.40 4.15
N VAL A 23 26.43 13.43 4.44
CA VAL A 23 26.71 12.29 3.56
C VAL A 23 25.44 11.47 3.32
N LEU A 24 24.66 11.17 4.35
CA LEU A 24 23.38 10.46 4.22
C LEU A 24 22.35 11.27 3.41
N SER A 25 22.30 12.59 3.58
CA SER A 25 21.44 13.48 2.78
C SER A 25 21.85 13.51 1.31
N VAL A 26 23.16 13.58 1.01
CA VAL A 26 23.66 13.54 -0.37
C VAL A 26 23.43 12.17 -1.00
N ILE A 27 23.70 11.08 -0.29
CA ILE A 27 23.43 9.72 -0.78
C ILE A 27 21.93 9.54 -1.05
N ARG A 28 21.07 10.02 -0.15
CA ARG A 28 19.60 9.95 -0.33
C ARG A 28 19.12 10.74 -1.54
N TRP A 29 19.80 11.83 -1.89
CA TRP A 29 19.47 12.62 -3.08
C TRP A 29 20.03 11.99 -4.37
N ALA A 30 21.21 11.38 -4.29
CA ALA A 30 21.90 10.77 -5.43
C ALA A 30 21.41 9.35 -5.77
N VAL A 31 20.80 8.62 -4.82
CA VAL A 31 20.26 7.28 -5.04
C VAL A 31 18.81 7.40 -5.51
N PRO A 32 18.49 7.03 -6.76
CA PRO A 32 17.10 6.96 -7.22
C PRO A 32 16.30 6.06 -6.30
N SER A 33 15.06 6.43 -5.96
CA SER A 33 14.24 5.54 -5.15
C SER A 33 14.05 4.22 -5.90
N LEU A 34 14.51 3.10 -5.31
CA LEU A 34 14.29 1.76 -5.86
C LEU A 34 12.80 1.41 -5.96
N SER A 35 11.93 2.17 -5.29
CA SER A 35 10.47 1.99 -5.33
C SER A 35 9.81 2.38 -6.66
N GLY A 36 10.47 3.21 -7.48
CA GLY A 36 9.86 3.80 -8.67
C GLY A 36 8.80 4.86 -8.38
N ILE A 37 8.79 5.45 -7.17
CA ILE A 37 7.75 6.40 -6.74
C ILE A 37 7.62 7.62 -7.67
N HIS A 38 8.71 8.02 -8.33
CA HIS A 38 8.73 9.11 -9.31
C HIS A 38 7.87 8.84 -10.56
N LYS A 39 7.51 7.58 -10.84
CA LYS A 39 6.55 7.25 -11.91
C LYS A 39 5.11 7.57 -11.51
N VAL A 40 4.79 7.48 -10.22
CA VAL A 40 3.46 7.78 -9.66
C VAL A 40 3.36 9.25 -9.26
N PHE A 41 4.45 9.80 -8.72
CA PHE A 41 4.59 11.18 -8.27
C PHE A 41 5.83 11.85 -8.91
N PRO A 42 5.77 12.17 -10.21
CA PRO A 42 6.86 12.84 -10.91
C PRO A 42 7.01 14.29 -10.45
N SER A 43 8.16 14.65 -9.87
CA SER A 43 8.41 15.98 -9.30
C SER A 43 8.24 17.12 -10.32
N ASN A 44 8.65 16.90 -11.56
CA ASN A 44 8.50 17.83 -12.68
C ASN A 44 7.03 18.09 -13.08
N VAL A 45 6.07 17.36 -12.54
CA VAL A 45 4.63 17.58 -12.72
C VAL A 45 4.01 18.00 -11.40
N SER A 46 4.26 17.27 -10.31
CA SER A 46 3.62 17.50 -9.02
C SER A 46 4.01 18.83 -8.36
N GLU A 47 5.18 19.38 -8.67
CA GLU A 47 5.62 20.69 -8.12
C GLU A 47 5.03 21.89 -8.88
N HIS A 48 4.44 21.66 -10.06
CA HIS A 48 3.94 22.72 -10.95
C HIS A 48 2.42 22.71 -11.10
N LEU A 49 1.74 21.72 -10.54
CA LEU A 49 0.28 21.59 -10.58
C LEU A 49 -0.31 21.76 -9.18
N SER A 50 -1.50 22.35 -9.10
CA SER A 50 -2.32 22.27 -7.88
C SER A 50 -2.71 20.81 -7.61
N VAL A 51 -3.15 20.51 -6.38
CA VAL A 51 -3.59 19.17 -5.98
C VAL A 51 -4.67 18.61 -6.92
N ASN A 52 -5.62 19.44 -7.32
CA ASN A 52 -6.71 19.04 -8.21
C ASN A 52 -6.22 18.77 -9.64
N GLU A 53 -5.36 19.64 -10.18
CA GLU A 53 -4.76 19.45 -11.51
C GLU A 53 -3.88 18.21 -11.54
N PHE A 54 -3.09 17.98 -10.50
CA PHE A 54 -2.27 16.78 -10.38
C PHE A 54 -3.13 15.52 -10.28
N ASN A 55 -4.23 15.56 -9.54
CA ASN A 55 -5.16 14.44 -9.48
C ASN A 55 -5.82 14.17 -10.85
N ALA A 56 -6.25 15.22 -11.56
CA ALA A 56 -6.81 15.09 -12.91
C ALA A 56 -5.80 14.47 -13.89
N TRP A 57 -4.54 14.93 -13.84
CA TRP A 57 -3.46 14.35 -14.64
C TRP A 57 -3.26 12.86 -14.34
N ARG A 58 -3.21 12.45 -13.06
CA ARG A 58 -3.08 11.03 -12.68
C ARG A 58 -4.27 10.20 -13.16
N THR A 59 -5.49 10.74 -13.05
CA THR A 59 -6.71 10.09 -13.55
C THR A 59 -6.66 9.91 -15.07
N GLU A 60 -6.16 10.89 -15.81
CA GLU A 60 -5.96 10.77 -17.27
C GLU A 60 -4.99 9.64 -17.61
N GLN A 61 -3.84 9.57 -16.94
CA GLN A 61 -2.88 8.48 -17.13
C GLN A 61 -3.50 7.11 -16.82
N ALA A 62 -4.23 7.01 -15.70
CA ALA A 62 -4.91 5.79 -15.30
C ALA A 62 -5.98 5.36 -16.32
N ASN A 63 -6.79 6.30 -16.83
CA ASN A 63 -7.77 6.01 -17.88
C ASN A 63 -7.11 5.45 -19.15
N GLY A 64 -5.91 5.90 -19.51
CA GLY A 64 -5.14 5.34 -20.63
C GLY A 64 -4.80 3.85 -20.43
N VAL A 65 -4.40 3.48 -19.21
CA VAL A 65 -4.15 2.07 -18.84
C VAL A 65 -5.44 1.26 -18.89
N ILE A 66 -6.51 1.77 -18.27
CA ILE A 66 -7.83 1.13 -18.23
C ILE A 66 -8.33 0.83 -19.65
N ALA A 67 -8.27 1.80 -20.56
CA ALA A 67 -8.69 1.62 -21.95
C ALA A 67 -7.88 0.54 -22.69
N ARG A 68 -6.56 0.48 -22.45
CA ARG A 68 -5.70 -0.57 -23.02
C ARG A 68 -6.14 -1.96 -22.57
N PHE A 69 -6.45 -2.14 -21.29
CA PHE A 69 -6.90 -3.42 -20.74
C PHE A 69 -8.31 -3.81 -21.18
N SER A 70 -9.24 -2.87 -21.26
CA SER A 70 -10.57 -3.13 -21.84
C SER A 70 -10.47 -3.69 -23.26
N ASN A 71 -9.60 -3.11 -24.09
CA ASN A 71 -9.38 -3.59 -25.45
C ASN A 71 -8.79 -5.00 -25.48
N LEU A 72 -7.84 -5.32 -24.58
CA LEU A 72 -7.27 -6.66 -24.47
C LEU A 72 -8.32 -7.71 -24.07
N LEU A 73 -9.18 -7.40 -23.11
CA LEU A 73 -10.27 -8.27 -22.68
C LEU A 73 -11.27 -8.56 -23.81
N LEU A 74 -11.62 -7.53 -24.60
CA LEU A 74 -12.48 -7.70 -25.77
C LEU A 74 -11.84 -8.62 -26.82
N LEU A 75 -10.53 -8.48 -27.04
CA LEU A 75 -9.78 -9.35 -27.95
C LEU A 75 -9.70 -10.79 -27.44
N SER A 76 -9.47 -11.01 -26.14
CA SER A 76 -9.41 -12.37 -25.57
C SER A 76 -10.77 -13.07 -25.55
N TYR A 77 -11.86 -12.33 -25.30
CA TYR A 77 -13.23 -12.86 -25.37
C TYR A 77 -13.60 -13.34 -26.78
N SER A 78 -13.05 -12.70 -27.82
CA SER A 78 -13.23 -13.12 -29.21
C SER A 78 -12.44 -14.39 -29.59
N GLN A 79 -11.54 -14.88 -28.72
CA GLN A 79 -10.66 -16.02 -28.98
C GLN A 79 -10.87 -17.24 -28.08
N GLN A 80 -11.74 -17.20 -27.06
CA GLN A 80 -11.90 -18.33 -26.13
C GLN A 80 -12.97 -19.35 -26.59
N ASN A 81 -12.48 -20.38 -27.29
CA ASN A 81 -12.99 -21.75 -27.28
C ASN A 81 -11.81 -22.65 -26.90
N SER A 82 -11.49 -22.81 -25.60
CA SER A 82 -10.66 -23.91 -25.07
C SER A 82 -10.55 -23.84 -23.55
N HIS A 83 -10.83 -24.98 -22.92
CA HIS A 83 -10.77 -25.25 -21.49
C HIS A 83 -9.32 -25.13 -20.99
N GLY A 84 -9.05 -24.17 -20.10
CA GLY A 84 -7.77 -24.04 -19.39
C GLY A 84 -8.03 -23.97 -17.89
N THR A 85 -7.37 -24.84 -17.14
CA THR A 85 -7.28 -24.79 -15.68
C THR A 85 -6.60 -23.47 -15.29
N GLU A 86 -7.37 -22.53 -14.75
CA GLU A 86 -6.83 -21.28 -14.22
C GLU A 86 -5.89 -21.61 -13.07
N ALA A 87 -4.63 -21.20 -13.19
CA ALA A 87 -3.70 -21.23 -12.06
C ALA A 87 -4.22 -20.25 -11.02
N GLU A 88 -4.74 -20.77 -9.91
CA GLU A 88 -5.25 -19.96 -8.81
C GLU A 88 -4.09 -19.23 -8.15
N SER A 89 -3.99 -17.91 -8.32
CA SER A 89 -2.97 -17.09 -7.64
C SER A 89 -3.11 -17.24 -6.13
N ALA A 90 -1.98 -17.43 -5.44
CA ALA A 90 -1.99 -17.61 -3.98
C ALA A 90 -2.46 -16.35 -3.21
N VAL A 91 -2.34 -15.17 -3.82
CA VAL A 91 -2.74 -13.88 -3.25
C VAL A 91 -3.96 -13.33 -3.99
N ASN A 92 -4.94 -12.83 -3.24
CA ASN A 92 -6.01 -11.99 -3.76
C ASN A 92 -5.88 -10.57 -3.19
N VAL A 93 -5.70 -9.60 -4.08
CA VAL A 93 -5.72 -8.17 -3.77
C VAL A 93 -7.16 -7.68 -3.84
N VAL A 94 -7.69 -7.29 -2.69
CA VAL A 94 -9.06 -6.80 -2.55
C VAL A 94 -9.01 -5.31 -2.27
N ILE A 95 -9.52 -4.53 -3.22
CA ILE A 95 -9.60 -3.08 -3.10
C ILE A 95 -10.93 -2.74 -2.44
N VAL A 96 -10.88 -2.21 -1.21
CA VAL A 96 -12.06 -1.76 -0.48
C VAL A 96 -12.44 -0.38 -0.99
N ALA A 97 -13.61 -0.25 -1.61
CA ALA A 97 -14.04 0.96 -2.29
C ALA A 97 -15.44 1.40 -1.85
N SER A 98 -15.56 2.67 -1.47
CA SER A 98 -16.84 3.27 -1.03
C SER A 98 -17.45 4.22 -2.07
N GLY A 99 -16.75 4.46 -3.19
CA GLY A 99 -17.19 5.38 -4.24
C GLY A 99 -16.77 6.82 -3.97
N ARG A 100 -15.52 7.02 -3.56
CA ARG A 100 -14.96 8.34 -3.27
C ARG A 100 -14.86 9.21 -4.54
N GLU A 101 -15.08 10.51 -4.40
CA GLU A 101 -14.79 11.47 -5.45
C GLU A 101 -13.29 11.54 -5.78
N GLY A 102 -12.95 11.88 -7.03
CA GLY A 102 -11.56 12.09 -7.47
C GLY A 102 -10.93 10.93 -8.25
N TYR A 103 -11.70 9.89 -8.57
CA TYR A 103 -11.28 8.76 -9.39
C TYR A 103 -10.05 8.01 -8.84
N PHE A 104 -9.93 7.90 -7.52
CA PHE A 104 -8.79 7.24 -6.88
C PHE A 104 -8.80 5.73 -7.15
N LEU A 105 -9.98 5.09 -7.16
CA LEU A 105 -10.11 3.67 -7.47
C LEU A 105 -9.55 3.35 -8.86
N THR A 106 -9.86 4.19 -9.86
CA THR A 106 -9.33 4.08 -11.22
C THR A 106 -7.79 4.10 -11.21
N GLN A 107 -7.18 4.98 -10.42
CA GLN A 107 -5.72 5.09 -10.30
C GLN A 107 -5.11 3.85 -9.62
N VAL A 108 -5.72 3.35 -8.55
CA VAL A 108 -5.27 2.13 -7.84
C VAL A 108 -5.35 0.92 -8.76
N VAL A 109 -6.49 0.71 -9.43
CA VAL A 109 -6.70 -0.42 -10.33
C VAL A 109 -5.75 -0.35 -11.52
N ALA A 110 -5.59 0.81 -12.14
CA ALA A 110 -4.65 0.98 -13.24
C ALA A 110 -3.23 0.56 -12.81
N ALA A 111 -2.75 1.04 -11.67
CA ALA A 111 -1.41 0.70 -11.19
C ALA A 111 -1.24 -0.80 -10.91
N LEU A 112 -2.24 -1.47 -10.31
CA LEU A 112 -2.19 -2.92 -10.09
C LEU A 112 -2.18 -3.71 -11.40
N LEU A 113 -3.00 -3.31 -12.37
CA LEU A 113 -3.02 -3.94 -13.70
C LEU A 113 -1.68 -3.78 -14.41
N GLU A 114 -1.03 -2.61 -14.31
CA GLU A 114 0.32 -2.44 -14.86
C GLU A 114 1.35 -3.37 -14.21
N LEU A 115 1.28 -3.56 -12.88
CA LEU A 115 2.17 -4.48 -12.16
C LEU A 115 1.95 -5.95 -12.57
N GLN A 116 0.70 -6.34 -12.87
CA GLN A 116 0.40 -7.65 -13.43
C GLN A 116 0.97 -7.79 -14.85
N ASN A 117 0.82 -6.76 -15.69
CA ASN A 117 1.32 -6.76 -17.07
C ASN A 117 2.86 -6.87 -17.14
N THR A 118 3.57 -6.31 -16.16
CA THR A 118 5.03 -6.43 -16.06
C THR A 118 5.47 -7.72 -15.36
N SER A 119 4.54 -8.63 -15.05
CA SER A 119 4.78 -9.89 -14.32
C SER A 119 5.46 -9.70 -12.95
N THR A 120 5.33 -8.51 -12.37
CA THR A 120 5.86 -8.20 -11.03
C THR A 120 4.87 -8.54 -9.92
N LEU A 121 3.59 -8.68 -10.27
CA LEU A 121 2.50 -9.03 -9.37
C LEU A 121 1.80 -10.29 -9.88
N ASP A 122 1.93 -11.39 -9.13
CA ASP A 122 1.14 -12.61 -9.30
C ASP A 122 0.07 -12.65 -8.20
N ALA A 123 -1.07 -12.06 -8.51
CA ALA A 123 -2.22 -12.00 -7.61
C ALA A 123 -3.50 -11.81 -8.41
N ALA A 124 -4.60 -12.40 -7.93
CA ALA A 124 -5.94 -11.99 -8.36
C ALA A 124 -6.23 -10.57 -7.85
N ILE A 125 -7.02 -9.80 -8.59
CA ILE A 125 -7.47 -8.46 -8.17
C ILE A 125 -9.00 -8.47 -8.16
N SER A 126 -9.59 -7.94 -7.10
CA SER A 126 -11.04 -7.74 -6.99
C SER A 126 -11.37 -6.43 -6.29
N ILE A 127 -12.57 -5.92 -6.55
CA ILE A 127 -13.11 -4.74 -5.88
C ILE A 127 -14.17 -5.20 -4.89
N CYS A 128 -13.95 -4.91 -3.61
CA CYS A 128 -14.99 -5.00 -2.61
C CYS A 128 -15.72 -3.67 -2.52
N ASP A 129 -16.91 -3.63 -3.10
CA ASP A 129 -17.74 -2.43 -3.13
C ASP A 129 -18.60 -2.35 -1.86
N VAL A 130 -18.28 -1.37 -1.03
CA VAL A 130 -18.93 -1.04 0.25
C VAL A 130 -19.72 0.28 0.19
N SER A 131 -19.97 0.78 -1.03
CA SER A 131 -20.81 1.97 -1.24
C SER A 131 -22.26 1.69 -0.87
N GLU A 132 -22.98 2.69 -0.36
CA GLU A 132 -24.42 2.54 -0.11
C GLU A 132 -25.26 2.70 -1.38
N THR A 133 -24.81 3.59 -2.26
CA THR A 133 -25.47 3.93 -3.53
C THR A 133 -24.66 3.44 -4.72
N SER A 134 -25.28 3.41 -5.90
CA SER A 134 -24.55 3.22 -7.14
C SER A 134 -23.44 4.26 -7.29
N ASN A 135 -22.33 3.85 -7.92
CA ASN A 135 -21.19 4.71 -8.15
C ASN A 135 -20.63 4.41 -9.55
N ASP A 136 -20.64 5.42 -10.41
CA ASP A 136 -20.29 5.28 -11.82
C ASP A 136 -18.84 4.84 -12.03
N GLU A 137 -17.93 5.24 -11.16
CA GLU A 137 -16.53 4.80 -11.23
C GLU A 137 -16.43 3.30 -10.96
N ILE A 138 -17.03 2.83 -9.86
CA ILE A 138 -17.06 1.40 -9.52
C ILE A 138 -17.70 0.62 -10.67
N ASP A 139 -18.86 1.05 -11.17
CA ASP A 139 -19.59 0.37 -12.24
C ASP A 139 -18.75 0.25 -13.52
N ARG A 140 -18.03 1.32 -13.89
CA ARG A 140 -17.11 1.33 -15.04
C ARG A 140 -15.95 0.37 -14.85
N ILE A 141 -15.28 0.40 -13.71
CA ILE A 141 -14.09 -0.42 -13.46
C ILE A 141 -14.45 -1.90 -13.28
N SER A 142 -15.67 -2.19 -12.80
CA SER A 142 -16.18 -3.55 -12.64
C SER A 142 -16.30 -4.33 -13.95
N GLN A 143 -16.20 -3.66 -15.09
CA GLN A 143 -16.15 -4.30 -16.42
C GLN A 143 -14.79 -4.96 -16.71
N ILE A 144 -13.77 -4.65 -15.91
CA ILE A 144 -12.38 -5.07 -16.11
C ILE A 144 -11.91 -5.94 -14.95
N VAL A 145 -12.30 -5.56 -13.73
CA VAL A 145 -11.92 -6.25 -12.50
C VAL A 145 -13.19 -6.77 -11.80
N PRO A 146 -13.23 -8.01 -11.30
CA PRO A 146 -14.38 -8.54 -10.59
C PRO A 146 -14.82 -7.66 -9.42
N ARG A 147 -16.13 -7.40 -9.34
CA ARG A 147 -16.76 -6.67 -8.22
C ARG A 147 -17.52 -7.61 -7.30
N ILE A 148 -17.31 -7.42 -6.01
CA ILE A 148 -18.02 -8.07 -4.92
C ILE A 148 -18.80 -6.98 -4.19
N LYS A 149 -20.12 -6.97 -4.38
CA LYS A 149 -20.98 -5.99 -3.70
C LYS A 149 -21.29 -6.46 -2.28
N ILE A 150 -20.87 -5.69 -1.30
CA ILE A 150 -21.25 -5.90 0.10
C ILE A 150 -22.49 -5.07 0.41
N ARG A 151 -23.47 -5.69 1.08
CA ARG A 151 -24.57 -4.99 1.72
C ARG A 151 -24.35 -5.08 3.22
N SER A 152 -24.02 -3.96 3.86
CA SER A 152 -23.94 -3.93 5.31
C SER A 152 -25.35 -4.15 5.88
N PRO A 153 -25.55 -5.14 6.77
CA PRO A 153 -26.84 -5.35 7.41
C PRO A 153 -27.10 -4.35 8.54
N TYR A 154 -26.12 -3.50 8.87
CA TYR A 154 -26.16 -2.60 10.02
C TYR A 154 -26.54 -1.18 9.59
N LEU A 155 -27.42 -0.55 10.37
CA LEU A 155 -27.65 0.88 10.31
C LEU A 155 -26.47 1.56 11.02
N HIS A 156 -25.69 2.33 10.27
CA HIS A 156 -24.56 3.08 10.82
C HIS A 156 -24.97 4.52 11.11
N ASP A 157 -24.57 5.01 12.28
CA ASP A 157 -24.62 6.45 12.56
C ASP A 157 -23.41 7.13 11.91
N TYR A 158 -23.64 7.77 10.77
CA TYR A 158 -22.60 8.51 10.05
C TYR A 158 -22.26 9.86 10.70
N GLY A 159 -23.09 10.34 11.62
CA GLY A 159 -22.93 11.64 12.27
C GLY A 159 -21.86 11.65 13.35
N SER A 160 -21.53 10.49 13.91
CA SER A 160 -20.51 10.33 14.94
C SER A 160 -19.20 9.76 14.39
N TYR A 161 -18.09 10.08 15.07
CA TYR A 161 -16.79 9.49 14.76
C TYR A 161 -16.80 7.98 15.00
N GLU A 162 -17.39 7.55 16.10
CA GLU A 162 -17.53 6.15 16.49
C GLU A 162 -18.31 5.34 15.46
N GLY A 163 -19.42 5.87 14.94
CA GLY A 163 -20.20 5.19 13.93
C GLY A 163 -19.48 5.09 12.57
N ARG A 164 -18.67 6.08 12.21
CA ARG A 164 -17.79 6.00 11.03
C ARG A 164 -16.72 4.91 11.17
N ILE A 165 -16.08 4.83 12.35
CA ILE A 165 -15.10 3.77 12.65
C ILE A 165 -15.77 2.38 12.66
N ALA A 166 -16.97 2.28 13.23
CA ALA A 166 -17.72 1.03 13.26
C ALA A 166 -18.10 0.56 11.84
N LYS A 167 -18.54 1.48 10.97
CA LYS A 167 -18.78 1.17 9.56
C LYS A 167 -17.52 0.67 8.88
N GLU A 168 -16.42 1.43 8.96
CA GLU A 168 -15.16 1.08 8.31
C GLU A 168 -14.69 -0.31 8.77
N SER A 169 -14.69 -0.57 10.07
CA SER A 169 -14.36 -1.88 10.63
C SER A 169 -15.26 -2.99 10.10
N ASN A 170 -16.57 -2.74 9.97
CA ASN A 170 -17.52 -3.71 9.46
C ASN A 170 -17.33 -3.97 7.95
N ASP A 171 -17.07 -2.93 7.18
CA ASP A 171 -16.80 -3.01 5.75
C ASP A 171 -15.60 -3.93 5.49
N TYR A 172 -14.50 -3.70 6.21
CA TYR A 172 -13.32 -4.56 6.16
C TYR A 172 -13.63 -6.02 6.50
N TRP A 173 -14.38 -6.26 7.59
CA TRP A 173 -14.77 -7.60 8.01
C TRP A 173 -15.58 -8.33 6.92
N LEU A 174 -16.58 -7.66 6.36
CA LEU A 174 -17.45 -8.23 5.33
C LEU A 174 -16.68 -8.50 4.04
N CYS A 175 -15.77 -7.60 3.64
CA CYS A 175 -14.88 -7.82 2.51
C CYS A 175 -14.04 -9.08 2.72
N MET A 176 -13.33 -9.19 3.85
CA MET A 176 -12.51 -10.37 4.17
C MET A 176 -13.34 -11.66 4.11
N ASN A 177 -14.53 -11.66 4.72
CA ASN A 177 -15.40 -12.82 4.73
C ASN A 177 -15.93 -13.18 3.32
N ALA A 178 -16.09 -12.22 2.42
CA ALA A 178 -16.53 -12.51 1.04
C ALA A 178 -15.38 -13.00 0.13
N THR A 179 -14.13 -12.74 0.51
CA THR A 179 -12.95 -12.97 -0.35
C THR A 179 -11.93 -13.97 0.22
N HIS A 180 -12.30 -14.74 1.24
CA HIS A 180 -11.38 -15.60 2.00
C HIS A 180 -10.89 -16.87 1.27
N ASN A 181 -11.28 -17.10 0.01
CA ASN A 181 -10.97 -18.34 -0.71
C ASN A 181 -9.49 -18.44 -1.15
N SER A 182 -8.72 -17.37 -1.04
CA SER A 182 -7.29 -17.37 -1.38
C SER A 182 -6.42 -17.62 -0.15
N ARG A 183 -5.21 -18.18 -0.37
CA ARG A 183 -4.26 -18.47 0.70
C ARG A 183 -3.84 -17.21 1.46
N TYR A 184 -3.64 -16.11 0.74
CA TYR A 184 -3.35 -14.80 1.31
C TYR A 184 -4.33 -13.76 0.78
N LEU A 185 -4.74 -12.87 1.67
CA LEU A 185 -5.58 -11.74 1.36
C LEU A 185 -4.81 -10.44 1.60
N LEU A 186 -4.74 -9.59 0.58
CA LEU A 186 -4.26 -8.23 0.72
C LEU A 186 -5.45 -7.28 0.60
N LEU A 187 -5.82 -6.63 1.70
CA LEU A 187 -6.77 -5.53 1.69
C LEU A 187 -6.01 -4.23 1.38
N ILE A 188 -6.51 -3.47 0.40
CA ILE A 188 -5.98 -2.16 0.03
C ILE A 188 -7.12 -1.15 -0.11
N GLU A 189 -6.88 0.09 0.29
CA GLU A 189 -7.86 1.17 0.16
C GLU A 189 -7.96 1.67 -1.29
N ASP A 190 -9.11 2.25 -1.64
CA ASP A 190 -9.34 2.89 -2.94
C ASP A 190 -8.46 4.13 -3.22
N ASP A 191 -7.70 4.61 -2.22
CA ASP A 191 -6.75 5.72 -2.32
C ASP A 191 -5.27 5.34 -2.18
N ALA A 192 -4.97 4.05 -2.05
CA ALA A 192 -3.62 3.54 -1.83
C ALA A 192 -2.96 3.07 -3.14
N VAL A 193 -2.49 4.01 -3.96
CA VAL A 193 -1.86 3.70 -5.26
C VAL A 193 -0.52 2.97 -5.07
N PRO A 194 -0.37 1.71 -5.55
CA PRO A 194 0.88 0.98 -5.43
C PRO A 194 1.97 1.56 -6.34
N VAL A 195 3.21 1.50 -5.86
CA VAL A 195 4.40 1.92 -6.61
C VAL A 195 4.97 0.74 -7.41
N PRO A 196 5.79 0.96 -8.47
CA PRO A 196 6.37 -0.11 -9.29
C PRO A 196 7.03 -1.27 -8.53
N ALA A 197 7.72 -1.01 -7.41
CA ALA A 197 8.35 -2.07 -6.63
C ALA A 197 7.39 -2.87 -5.73
N PHE A 198 6.09 -2.52 -5.71
CA PHE A 198 5.10 -3.13 -4.82
C PHE A 198 4.97 -4.63 -5.04
N GLY A 199 5.02 -5.10 -6.29
CA GLY A 199 4.96 -6.53 -6.59
C GLY A 199 6.11 -7.34 -5.96
N HIS A 200 7.34 -6.82 -6.02
CA HIS A 200 8.49 -7.43 -5.34
C HIS A 200 8.37 -7.42 -3.82
N LEU A 201 7.84 -6.32 -3.25
CA LEU A 201 7.55 -6.25 -1.82
C LEU A 201 6.54 -7.32 -1.42
N LEU A 202 5.44 -7.46 -2.16
CA LEU A 202 4.40 -8.44 -1.88
C LEU A 202 4.95 -9.87 -1.96
N HIS A 203 5.77 -10.17 -2.97
CA HIS A 203 6.44 -11.47 -3.08
C HIS A 203 7.32 -11.76 -1.86
N SER A 204 8.13 -10.80 -1.41
CA SER A 204 8.97 -10.96 -0.22
C SER A 204 8.14 -11.14 1.06
N ILE A 205 7.01 -10.45 1.17
CA ILE A 205 6.07 -10.60 2.29
C ILE A 205 5.49 -12.00 2.34
N VAL A 206 5.00 -12.51 1.20
CA VAL A 206 4.43 -13.86 1.10
C VAL A 206 5.47 -14.90 1.50
N GLN A 207 6.69 -14.82 0.96
CA GLN A 207 7.79 -15.71 1.36
C GLN A 207 8.07 -15.67 2.87
N ARG A 208 7.98 -14.47 3.48
CA ARG A 208 8.18 -14.33 4.92
C ARG A 208 7.06 -15.00 5.71
N MET A 209 5.81 -14.77 5.32
CA MET A 209 4.63 -15.40 5.95
C MET A 209 4.64 -16.92 5.77
N ASP A 210 5.09 -17.43 4.62
CA ASP A 210 5.32 -18.85 4.38
C ASP A 210 6.34 -19.44 5.37
N SER A 211 7.46 -18.73 5.55
CA SER A 211 8.59 -19.20 6.36
C SER A 211 8.39 -19.06 7.88
N ASP A 212 7.53 -18.15 8.31
CA ASP A 212 7.36 -17.78 9.72
C ASP A 212 5.89 -17.91 10.13
N GLN A 213 5.55 -19.09 10.64
CA GLN A 213 4.20 -19.45 11.09
C GLN A 213 3.69 -18.64 12.29
N LYS A 214 4.49 -17.72 12.84
CA LYS A 214 4.08 -16.80 13.92
C LYS A 214 3.47 -15.50 13.40
N ILE A 215 3.43 -15.32 12.07
CA ILE A 215 2.91 -14.10 11.44
C ILE A 215 1.49 -14.37 10.94
N ASP A 216 0.50 -13.87 11.67
CA ASP A 216 -0.90 -13.98 11.26
C ASP A 216 -1.32 -12.90 10.25
N PHE A 217 -0.78 -11.69 10.37
CA PHE A 217 -1.05 -10.58 9.46
C PHE A 217 0.09 -9.56 9.42
N ILE A 218 0.14 -8.76 8.35
CA ILE A 218 1.10 -7.67 8.18
C ILE A 218 0.32 -6.40 7.80
N LYS A 219 0.62 -5.29 8.47
CA LYS A 219 0.09 -3.96 8.14
C LYS A 219 1.18 -3.10 7.53
N LEU A 220 0.96 -2.66 6.29
CA LEU A 220 1.88 -1.79 5.57
C LEU A 220 1.57 -0.32 5.89
N TYR A 221 2.62 0.48 6.08
CA TYR A 221 2.50 1.91 6.35
C TYR A 221 3.40 2.67 5.38
N HIS A 222 2.91 3.83 4.91
CA HIS A 222 3.78 4.76 4.21
C HIS A 222 4.85 5.32 5.17
N PRO A 223 6.15 5.28 4.83
CA PRO A 223 7.25 5.61 5.74
C PRO A 223 7.24 7.05 6.27
N GLY A 224 6.52 7.96 5.62
CA GLY A 224 6.31 9.33 6.11
C GLY A 224 5.36 9.47 7.32
N TYR A 225 4.54 8.44 7.61
CA TYR A 225 3.38 8.56 8.50
C TYR A 225 3.25 7.45 9.54
N LEU A 226 4.35 6.80 9.94
CA LEU A 226 4.31 5.93 11.12
C LEU A 226 4.07 6.78 12.39
N ARG A 227 2.79 6.89 12.80
CA ARG A 227 2.32 7.45 14.08
C ARG A 227 2.73 8.89 14.38
N LYS A 228 2.79 9.78 13.37
CA LYS A 228 3.28 11.18 13.54
C LYS A 228 4.71 11.26 14.13
N LEU A 229 5.43 10.14 14.18
CA LEU A 229 6.80 10.06 14.65
C LEU A 229 7.71 10.04 13.43
N PRO A 230 8.63 11.01 13.28
CA PRO A 230 9.57 11.01 12.19
C PRO A 230 10.34 9.69 12.09
N TYR A 231 10.43 9.13 10.88
CA TYR A 231 11.06 7.84 10.56
C TYR A 231 12.43 7.59 11.23
N TYR A 232 13.24 8.65 11.43
CA TYR A 232 14.55 8.51 12.06
C TYR A 232 14.49 8.04 13.52
N PHE A 233 13.44 8.36 14.29
CA PHE A 233 13.30 7.85 15.67
C PHE A 233 13.11 6.34 15.71
N GLN A 234 12.48 5.77 14.69
CA GLN A 234 12.24 4.32 14.62
C GLN A 234 13.48 3.57 14.16
N VAL A 235 14.25 4.15 13.23
CA VAL A 235 15.56 3.63 12.84
C VAL A 235 16.53 3.67 14.02
N ILE A 236 16.53 4.73 14.83
CA ILE A 236 17.33 4.80 16.08
C ILE A 236 16.88 3.73 17.08
N ALA A 237 15.58 3.52 17.28
CA ALA A 237 15.06 2.47 18.16
C ALA A 237 15.41 1.05 17.67
N ALA A 238 15.35 0.79 16.36
CA ALA A 238 15.74 -0.48 15.77
C ALA A 238 17.26 -0.72 15.84
N LEU A 239 18.07 0.31 15.59
CA LEU A 239 19.53 0.25 15.70
C LEU A 239 20.01 0.14 17.15
N SER A 240 19.21 0.63 18.12
CA SER A 240 19.47 0.43 19.55
C SER A 240 19.21 -1.00 20.04
N ARG A 241 18.68 -1.89 19.17
CA ARG A 241 18.40 -3.31 19.46
C ARG A 241 19.35 -4.28 18.75
N LEU A 242 20.62 -3.91 18.59
CA LEU A 242 21.72 -4.86 18.32
C LEU A 242 22.61 -5.00 19.57
N PRO A 243 23.18 -6.18 19.84
CA PRO A 243 22.90 -6.90 21.08
C PRO A 243 23.83 -6.51 22.23
N PHE A 244 23.21 -6.16 23.37
CA PHE A 244 23.77 -6.54 24.66
C PHE A 244 22.92 -7.71 25.15
N GLN A 245 23.54 -8.88 25.29
CA GLN A 245 22.91 -10.02 25.95
C GLN A 245 22.44 -9.61 27.33
N SER A 246 21.13 -9.60 27.55
CA SER A 246 20.56 -9.88 28.87
C SER A 246 19.15 -10.39 28.68
N ASN A 247 18.92 -11.61 29.18
CA ASN A 247 17.63 -12.25 29.31
C ASN A 247 16.57 -11.27 29.81
N PHE A 248 15.56 -10.99 29.00
CA PHE A 248 14.27 -10.51 29.48
C PHE A 248 13.16 -11.29 28.77
N ASN A 249 12.63 -12.27 29.49
CA ASN A 249 11.28 -12.76 29.30
C ASN A 249 10.32 -11.58 29.53
N ALA A 250 9.60 -11.19 28.49
CA ALA A 250 8.34 -10.47 28.63
C ALA A 250 7.46 -10.85 27.46
N GLY A 251 6.66 -11.89 27.67
CA GLY A 251 5.47 -12.12 26.86
C GLY A 251 4.54 -10.92 27.04
N GLY A 252 4.24 -10.26 25.93
CA GLY A 252 3.23 -9.22 25.84
C GLY A 252 2.31 -9.57 24.68
N VAL A 253 1.30 -10.39 24.97
CA VAL A 253 0.14 -10.60 24.10
C VAL A 253 -0.70 -9.32 24.21
N GLU A 254 -0.67 -8.48 23.18
CA GLU A 254 -1.64 -7.39 23.05
C GLU A 254 -2.84 -7.96 22.27
N ARG A 255 -3.80 -8.54 23.01
CA ARG A 255 -5.15 -8.76 22.50
C ARG A 255 -5.76 -7.38 22.30
N VAL A 256 -5.97 -7.00 21.05
CA VAL A 256 -6.92 -5.93 20.72
C VAL A 256 -8.18 -6.64 20.25
N LEU A 257 -9.24 -6.47 21.03
CA LEU A 257 -10.61 -6.92 20.76
C LEU A 257 -11.15 -6.27 19.48
#